data_AF-A0A2S6II35-F1
#
_entry.id   AF-A0A2S6II35-F1
#
_cell.length_a   1.000
_cell.length_b   1.000
_cell.length_c   1.000
_cell.angle_alpha   90.00
_cell.angle_beta   90.00
_cell.angle_gamma   90.00
#
_symmetry.space_group_name_H-M   'P 1'
#
loop_
_entity.id
_entity.type
_entity.pdbx_description
1 polymer ?
#
loop_
_entity_poly.entity_id
_entity_poly.type
_entity_poly.pdbx_seq_one_letter_code
_entity_poly.pdbx_strand_id
1 'polypeptide(L)'
;MPTMETAASAAYGLRPPTLADARTAVERAYSRAAVEIWRELLASARLTGQEGDRPSLERLLAAMDAYPDGVMGLCARALRIRLESHARLTAAFAMTHPASRSGASS
;
A
#
# COMPACT_ATOMS: atom_id res chain seq x y z
N MET A 1 18.24 -13.41 8.88
CA MET A 1 17.12 -14.19 8.32
C MET A 1 16.10 -13.23 7.75
N PRO A 2 15.60 -13.41 6.51
CA PRO A 2 14.51 -12.56 6.01
C PRO A 2 13.27 -12.74 6.89
N THR A 3 12.56 -11.65 7.18
CA THR A 3 11.25 -11.75 7.85
C THR A 3 10.26 -12.45 6.91
N MET A 4 9.25 -13.14 7.44
CA MET A 4 8.28 -13.88 6.62
C MET A 4 7.57 -12.99 5.59
N GLU A 5 7.42 -11.70 5.88
CA GLU A 5 6.89 -10.68 4.96
C GLU A 5 7.79 -10.45 3.75
N THR A 6 9.12 -10.44 3.92
CA THR A 6 10.09 -10.36 2.82
C THR A 6 10.06 -11.62 1.95
N ALA A 7 9.91 -12.80 2.57
CA ALA A 7 9.82 -14.07 1.86
C ALA A 7 8.52 -14.21 1.05
N ALA A 8 7.38 -13.81 1.62
CA ALA A 8 6.09 -13.79 0.92
C ALA A 8 6.09 -12.79 -0.25
N SER A 9 6.66 -11.60 -0.04
CA SER A 9 6.77 -10.57 -1.08
C SER A 9 7.66 -11.04 -2.24
N ALA A 10 8.73 -11.79 -1.96
CA ALA A 10 9.59 -12.39 -2.98
C ALA A 10 8.90 -13.56 -3.70
N ALA A 11 8.19 -14.43 -2.99
CA ALA A 11 7.53 -15.60 -3.56
C ALA A 11 6.35 -15.24 -4.48
N TYR A 12 5.59 -14.20 -4.13
CA TYR A 12 4.44 -13.76 -4.93
C TYR A 12 4.72 -12.51 -5.78
N GLY A 13 5.90 -11.88 -5.66
CA GLY A 13 6.23 -10.62 -6.34
C GLY A 13 5.37 -9.44 -5.88
N LEU A 14 4.75 -9.53 -4.70
CA LEU A 14 3.80 -8.53 -4.21
C LEU A 14 4.45 -7.63 -3.17
N ARG A 15 4.56 -6.35 -3.49
CA ARG A 15 4.97 -5.28 -2.57
C ARG A 15 3.72 -4.62 -1.96
N PRO A 16 3.70 -4.29 -0.66
CA PRO A 16 2.61 -3.50 -0.10
C PRO A 16 2.58 -2.12 -0.78
N PRO A 17 1.40 -1.62 -1.19
CA PRO A 17 1.28 -0.27 -1.72
C PRO A 17 1.86 0.78 -0.77
N THR A 18 2.44 1.82 -1.34
CA THR A 18 3.11 2.93 -0.64
C THR A 18 2.49 4.28 -1.01
N LEU A 19 2.84 5.35 -0.29
CA LEU A 19 2.49 6.72 -0.69
C LEU A 19 3.01 7.06 -2.09
N ALA A 20 4.16 6.51 -2.49
CA ALA A 20 4.69 6.68 -3.83
C ALA A 20 3.80 6.02 -4.90
N ASP A 21 3.22 4.84 -4.63
CA ASP A 21 2.24 4.22 -5.53
C ASP A 21 0.99 5.10 -5.69
N ALA A 22 0.51 5.71 -4.60
CA ALA A 22 -0.62 6.63 -4.64
C ALA A 22 -0.30 7.89 -5.46
N ARG A 23 0.89 8.48 -5.25
CA ARG A 23 1.37 9.62 -6.04
C ARG A 23 1.42 9.31 -7.53
N THR A 24 2.00 8.16 -7.90
CA THR A 24 2.04 7.73 -9.30
C THR A 24 0.64 7.54 -9.89
N ALA A 25 -0.33 7.07 -9.11
CA ALA A 25 -1.71 6.97 -9.57
C ALA A 25 -2.31 8.35 -9.88
N VAL A 26 -2.09 9.34 -9.01
CA VAL A 26 -2.53 10.73 -9.22
C VAL A 26 -1.84 11.34 -10.45
N GLU A 27 -0.53 11.16 -10.59
CA GLU A 27 0.24 11.64 -11.76
C GLU A 27 -0.28 11.09 -13.08
N ARG A 28 -0.67 9.80 -13.10
CA ARG A 28 -1.26 9.17 -14.28
C ARG A 28 -2.67 9.65 -14.59
N ALA A 29 -3.48 9.90 -13.57
CA ALA A 29 -4.88 10.27 -13.73
C ALA A 29 -5.06 11.75 -14.13
N TYR A 30 -4.23 12.66 -13.60
CA TYR A 30 -4.45 14.10 -13.72
C TYR A 30 -3.34 14.87 -14.45
N SER A 31 -2.26 14.20 -14.87
CA SER A 31 -1.15 14.75 -15.66
C SER A 31 -0.72 16.16 -15.18
N ARG A 32 -1.11 17.24 -15.88
CA ARG A 32 -0.74 18.62 -15.55
C ARG A 32 -1.24 19.11 -14.19
N ALA A 33 -2.41 18.66 -13.74
CA ALA A 33 -2.98 19.07 -12.45
C ALA A 33 -2.47 18.24 -11.27
N ALA A 34 -1.73 17.16 -11.53
CA ALA A 34 -1.36 16.18 -10.51
C ALA A 34 -0.56 16.77 -9.34
N VAL A 35 0.31 17.75 -9.59
CA VAL A 35 1.13 18.36 -8.53
C VAL A 35 0.25 19.10 -7.52
N GLU A 36 -0.72 19.88 -7.99
CA GLU A 36 -1.59 20.66 -7.10
C GLU A 36 -2.53 19.72 -6.34
N ILE A 37 -3.19 18.80 -7.05
CA ILE A 37 -4.08 17.79 -6.46
C ILE A 37 -3.33 16.98 -5.41
N TRP A 38 -2.08 16.59 -5.67
CA TRP A 38 -1.27 15.85 -4.71
C TRP A 38 -1.00 16.68 -3.43
N ARG A 39 -0.73 17.99 -3.56
CA ARG A 39 -0.55 18.86 -2.39
C ARG A 39 -1.84 19.02 -1.58
N GLU A 40 -2.98 19.17 -2.25
CA GLU A 40 -4.30 19.23 -1.60
C GLU A 40 -4.59 17.94 -0.81
N LEU A 41 -4.33 16.77 -1.41
CA LEU A 41 -4.52 15.48 -0.76
C LEU A 41 -3.63 15.31 0.46
N LEU A 42 -2.35 15.69 0.37
CA LEU A 42 -1.42 15.66 1.50
C LEU A 42 -1.88 16.60 2.62
N ALA A 43 -2.32 17.81 2.28
CA ALA A 43 -2.84 18.76 3.26
C ALA A 43 -4.10 18.22 3.96
N SER A 44 -5.05 17.68 3.19
CA SER A 44 -6.29 17.07 3.71
C SER A 44 -5.99 15.89 4.65
N ALA A 45 -5.04 15.03 4.28
CA ALA A 45 -4.63 13.88 5.08
C ALA A 45 -3.69 14.22 6.25
N ARG A 46 -3.23 15.48 6.36
CA ARG A 46 -2.20 15.95 7.29
C ARG A 46 -0.90 15.15 7.17
N LEU A 47 -0.37 15.13 5.96
CA LEU A 47 0.84 14.40 5.58
C LEU A 47 1.86 15.34 4.93
N THR A 48 3.12 14.92 4.97
CA THR A 48 4.26 15.57 4.34
C THR A 48 4.61 14.93 3.00
N GLY A 49 4.16 13.68 2.76
CA GLY A 49 4.48 12.89 1.58
C GLY A 49 5.76 12.07 1.71
N GLN A 50 6.38 12.05 2.89
CA GLN A 50 7.58 11.26 3.21
C GLN A 50 7.29 10.07 4.12
N GLU A 51 6.03 9.88 4.51
CA GLU A 51 5.62 8.81 5.41
C GLU A 51 5.78 7.44 4.75
N GLY A 52 6.35 6.50 5.49
CA GLY A 52 6.52 5.11 5.07
C GLY A 52 5.58 4.14 5.78
N ASP A 53 4.72 4.63 6.65
CA ASP A 53 3.87 3.81 7.52
C ASP A 53 2.46 3.58 6.96
N ARG A 54 1.88 2.47 7.40
CA ARG A 54 0.56 1.99 7.00
C ARG A 54 -0.57 2.98 7.37
N PRO A 55 -0.66 3.51 8.62
CA PRO A 55 -1.67 4.52 8.97
C PRO A 55 -1.66 5.77 8.10
N SER A 56 -0.48 6.26 7.72
CA SER A 56 -0.35 7.42 6.83
C SER A 56 -0.91 7.14 5.43
N LEU A 57 -0.67 5.95 4.88
CA LEU A 57 -1.31 5.54 3.63
C LEU A 57 -2.84 5.46 3.76
N GLU A 58 -3.37 4.93 4.86
CA GLU A 58 -4.82 4.85 5.07
C GLU A 58 -5.49 6.22 5.14
N ARG A 59 -4.87 7.20 5.82
CA ARG A 59 -5.34 8.60 5.84
C ARG A 59 -5.34 9.20 4.44
N LEU A 60 -4.29 8.96 3.64
CA LEU A 60 -4.24 9.43 2.26
C LEU A 60 -5.35 8.79 1.41
N LEU A 61 -5.57 7.49 1.53
CA LEU A 61 -6.62 6.79 0.78
C LEU A 61 -8.02 7.29 1.17
N ALA A 62 -8.23 7.66 2.43
CA ALA A 62 -9.48 8.32 2.85
C ALA A 62 -9.65 9.70 2.19
N ALA A 63 -8.59 10.51 2.11
CA ALA A 63 -8.62 11.80 1.43
C ALA A 63 -8.89 11.65 -0.09
N MET A 64 -8.28 10.64 -0.74
CA MET A 64 -8.52 10.34 -2.15
C MET A 64 -9.97 9.88 -2.41
N ASP A 65 -10.54 9.08 -1.51
CA ASP A 65 -11.92 8.57 -1.63
C ASP A 65 -12.97 9.67 -1.41
N ALA A 66 -12.65 10.67 -0.59
CA ALA A 66 -13.48 11.85 -0.37
C ALA A 66 -13.28 12.95 -1.43
N TYR A 67 -12.36 12.76 -2.38
CA TYR A 67 -12.09 13.76 -3.40
C TYR A 67 -13.30 13.90 -4.34
N PRO A 68 -13.65 15.12 -4.82
CA PRO A 68 -14.93 15.35 -5.49
C PRO A 68 -15.14 14.60 -6.81
N ASP A 69 -14.07 14.11 -7.44
CA ASP A 69 -14.17 13.36 -8.68
C ASP A 69 -14.18 11.84 -8.44
N GLY A 70 -14.95 11.12 -9.25
CA GLY A 70 -15.09 9.66 -9.11
C GLY A 70 -13.84 8.86 -9.52
N VAL A 71 -12.89 9.47 -10.24
CA VAL A 71 -11.66 8.81 -10.69
C VAL A 71 -10.70 8.63 -9.52
N MET A 72 -10.56 9.65 -8.67
CA MET A 72 -9.72 9.60 -7.48
C MET A 72 -10.18 8.51 -6.52
N GLY A 73 -11.49 8.42 -6.28
CA GLY A 73 -12.09 7.36 -5.46
C GLY A 73 -11.87 5.96 -6.07
N LEU A 74 -11.87 5.82 -7.39
CA LEU A 74 -11.51 4.56 -8.04
C LEU A 74 -10.03 4.19 -7.78
N CYS A 75 -9.11 5.15 -7.89
CA CYS A 75 -7.70 4.95 -7.55
C CYS A 75 -7.53 4.54 -6.08
N ALA A 76 -8.24 5.20 -5.16
CA ALA A 76 -8.23 4.86 -3.74
C ALA A 76 -8.67 3.41 -3.49
N ARG A 77 -9.80 3.00 -4.09
CA ARG A 77 -10.31 1.62 -3.99
C ARG A 77 -9.33 0.60 -4.56
N ALA A 78 -8.75 0.86 -5.72
CA ALA A 78 -7.76 -0.05 -6.33
C ALA A 78 -6.54 -0.25 -5.42
N LEU A 79 -6.05 0.81 -4.77
CA LEU A 79 -4.95 0.72 -3.81
C LEU A 79 -5.34 -0.02 -2.54
N ARG A 80 -6.56 0.18 -2.01
CA ARG A 80 -7.07 -0.61 -0.87
C ARG A 80 -7.15 -2.10 -1.19
N ILE A 81 -7.63 -2.47 -2.37
CA ILE A 81 -7.68 -3.88 -2.81
C ILE A 81 -6.28 -4.48 -2.83
N ARG A 82 -5.31 -3.83 -3.48
CA ARG A 82 -3.92 -4.34 -3.57
C ARG A 82 -3.30 -4.60 -2.20
N LEU A 83 -3.64 -3.76 -1.25
CA LEU A 83 -3.12 -3.73 0.11
C LEU A 83 -3.74 -4.80 1.00
N GLU A 84 -5.06 -4.99 0.91
CA GLU A 84 -5.75 -6.14 1.51
C GLU A 84 -5.28 -7.46 0.89
N SER A 85 -5.11 -7.51 -0.43
CA SER A 85 -4.57 -8.69 -1.12
C SER A 85 -3.18 -9.03 -0.61
N HIS A 86 -2.29 -8.04 -0.45
CA HIS A 86 -0.96 -8.25 0.12
C HIS A 86 -1.03 -8.82 1.54
N ALA A 87 -1.86 -8.25 2.42
CA ALA A 87 -2.03 -8.74 3.77
C ALA A 87 -2.56 -10.19 3.82
N ARG A 88 -3.60 -10.49 3.03
CA ARG A 88 -4.20 -11.85 2.95
C ARG A 88 -3.22 -12.88 2.40
N LEU A 89 -2.47 -12.53 1.35
CA LEU A 89 -1.50 -13.44 0.73
C LEU A 89 -0.27 -13.66 1.63
N THR A 90 0.18 -12.63 2.34
CA THR A 90 1.25 -12.77 3.34
C THR A 90 0.82 -13.69 4.48
N ALA A 91 -0.41 -13.56 4.97
CA ALA A 91 -0.97 -14.46 5.97
C ALA A 91 -1.09 -15.91 5.45
N ALA A 92 -1.58 -16.10 4.22
CA ALA A 92 -1.66 -17.41 3.58
C ALA A 92 -0.29 -18.07 3.37
N PHE A 93 0.73 -17.28 3.00
CA PHE A 93 2.11 -17.75 2.92
C PHE A 93 2.58 -18.28 4.26
N ALA A 94 2.32 -17.54 5.35
CA ALA A 94 2.73 -17.94 6.68
C ALA A 94 2.07 -19.25 7.16
N MET A 95 0.83 -19.50 6.74
CA MET A 95 0.13 -20.76 7.06
C MET A 95 0.64 -21.96 6.26
N THR A 96 1.05 -21.75 5.01
CA THR A 96 1.51 -22.81 4.09
C THR A 96 3.01 -23.08 4.19
N HIS A 97 3.75 -22.12 4.72
CA HIS A 97 5.18 -22.22 5.02
C HIS A 97 5.40 -21.99 6.52
N PRO A 98 4.74 -22.79 7.40
CA PRO A 98 5.04 -22.74 8.81
C PRO A 98 6.53 -23.05 8.96
N ALA A 99 7.24 -22.25 9.75
CA ALA A 99 8.67 -22.43 9.97
C ALA A 99 8.97 -23.92 10.14
N SER A 100 9.70 -24.51 9.20
CA SER A 100 10.23 -25.85 9.35
C SER A 100 11.01 -25.83 10.65
N ARG A 101 10.46 -26.49 11.68
CA ARG A 101 11.15 -26.69 12.95
C ARG A 101 12.47 -27.36 12.62
N SER A 102 13.54 -26.59 12.66
CA SER A 102 14.89 -27.13 12.70
C SER A 102 14.94 -28.03 13.94
N GLY A 103 15.15 -29.32 13.71
CA GLY A 103 15.29 -30.30 14.77
C GLY A 103 16.39 -29.88 15.73
N ALA A 104 16.03 -29.78 17.01
CA ALA A 104 16.99 -29.96 18.09
C ALA A 104 16.79 -31.40 18.58
N SER A 105 17.54 -32.34 18.00
CA SER A 105 17.88 -33.60 18.66
C SER A 105 19.10 -33.32 19.53
N SER A 106 18.93 -33.45 20.84
CA SER A 106 20.01 -33.74 21.79
C SER A 106 20.11 -35.25 21.99
#